data_AF-A0A536XUT8-F1
#
_entry.id   AF-A0A536XUT8-F1
#
_cell.length_a   1.000
_cell.length_b   1.000
_cell.length_c   1.000
_cell.angle_alpha   90.00
_cell.angle_beta   90.00
_cell.angle_gamma   90.00
#
_symmetry.space_group_name_H-M   'P 1'
#
loop_
_entity.id
_entity.type
_entity.pdbx_description
1 polymer ?
#
loop_
_entity_poly.entity_id
_entity_poly.type
_entity_poly.pdbx_seq_one_letter_code
_entity_poly.pdbx_strand_id
1 'polypeptide(L)'
;MNKRQLIALAGGALLADRAFAQFGRRGRGGMDSGGMGPGAGQGKAGKPEPTPVLEVTLHELQEDLKLVPEQQPLFDAYAETVRGLANDVVRERQRQSAAKAASVSLLERIDRNVDALRNRLTAVEDIAQAAKALYARLNPEQQRAADPRLATLMLLPLAQESPMKPPAFERKSP
;
A
#
# COMPACT_ATOMS: atom_id res chain seq x y z
N MET A 1 -27.10 -52.37 -24.37
CA MET A 1 -28.46 -51.76 -24.45
C MET A 1 -29.07 -51.78 -23.05
N ASN A 2 -29.87 -50.74 -22.70
CA ASN A 2 -30.52 -50.39 -21.40
C ASN A 2 -29.81 -49.18 -20.74
N LYS A 3 -30.16 -47.91 -20.94
CA LYS A 3 -31.41 -47.09 -20.82
C LYS A 3 -31.96 -46.95 -19.39
N ARG A 4 -31.59 -45.84 -18.74
CA ARG A 4 -32.34 -44.96 -17.79
C ARG A 4 -31.33 -44.01 -17.10
N GLN A 5 -31.05 -42.83 -17.68
CA GLN A 5 -31.52 -41.50 -17.24
C GLN A 5 -31.50 -41.27 -15.71
N LEU A 6 -30.71 -40.30 -15.24
CA LEU A 6 -31.17 -38.92 -14.99
C LEU A 6 -29.99 -38.02 -14.56
N ILE A 7 -29.98 -36.82 -15.10
CA ILE A 7 -29.12 -35.68 -14.77
C ILE A 7 -29.67 -35.04 -13.49
N ALA A 8 -28.80 -34.72 -12.53
CA ALA A 8 -29.07 -33.72 -11.50
C ALA A 8 -27.85 -32.82 -11.33
N LEU A 9 -27.96 -31.62 -11.90
CA LEU A 9 -27.15 -30.44 -11.59
C LEU A 9 -27.59 -29.90 -10.22
N ALA A 10 -26.66 -29.84 -9.28
CA ALA A 10 -26.66 -28.90 -8.16
C ALA A 10 -25.18 -28.73 -7.80
N GLY A 11 -24.52 -27.60 -8.08
CA GLY A 11 -24.89 -26.30 -7.53
C GLY A 11 -24.15 -26.09 -6.21
N GLY A 12 -22.82 -26.21 -6.21
CA GLY A 12 -21.97 -25.95 -5.05
C GLY A 12 -21.38 -24.54 -5.11
N ALA A 13 -22.17 -23.54 -4.72
CA ALA A 13 -21.66 -22.20 -4.46
C ALA A 13 -20.84 -22.24 -3.17
N LEU A 14 -19.50 -22.17 -3.29
CA LEU A 14 -18.65 -21.86 -2.14
C LEU A 14 -18.86 -20.38 -1.80
N LEU A 15 -19.54 -20.15 -0.68
CA LEU A 15 -19.67 -18.88 0.01
C LEU A 15 -18.26 -18.38 0.39
N ALA A 16 -17.70 -17.48 -0.41
CA ALA A 16 -16.56 -16.67 0.01
C ALA A 16 -17.10 -15.50 0.85
N ASP A 17 -17.41 -15.81 2.10
CA ASP A 17 -17.72 -14.82 3.12
C ASP A 17 -16.40 -14.27 3.66
N ARG A 18 -15.91 -13.16 3.08
CA ARG A 18 -14.97 -12.24 3.74
C ARG A 18 -15.19 -10.81 3.26
N ALA A 19 -16.07 -10.15 4.02
CA ALA A 19 -15.98 -8.77 4.48
C ALA A 19 -14.80 -7.93 3.93
N PHE A 20 -15.01 -7.30 2.77
CA PHE A 20 -14.42 -5.99 2.46
C PHE A 20 -15.51 -4.93 2.60
N ALA A 21 -15.93 -4.66 3.84
CA ALA A 21 -16.93 -3.63 4.12
C ALA A 21 -16.69 -2.96 5.46
N GLN A 22 -15.52 -2.34 5.65
CA GLN A 22 -15.39 -1.29 6.66
C GLN A 22 -14.21 -0.36 6.39
N PHE A 23 -14.28 0.41 5.30
CA PHE A 23 -13.50 1.64 5.19
C PHE A 23 -14.40 2.78 4.70
N GLY A 24 -14.82 3.63 5.65
CA GLY A 24 -15.11 5.06 5.44
C GLY A 24 -16.36 5.50 4.66
N ARG A 25 -17.57 5.25 5.17
CA ARG A 25 -18.72 6.15 4.90
C ARG A 25 -19.02 6.98 6.14
N ARG A 26 -18.49 8.21 6.20
CA ARG A 26 -18.87 9.20 7.22
C ARG A 26 -19.81 10.23 6.59
N GLY A 27 -21.09 10.10 6.96
CA GLY A 27 -22.04 11.19 7.22
C GLY A 27 -22.18 12.31 6.20
N ARG A 28 -23.24 12.21 5.38
CA ARG A 28 -23.95 13.38 4.81
C ARG A 28 -24.90 13.91 5.89
N GLY A 29 -24.72 15.14 6.33
CA GLY A 29 -25.62 15.86 7.25
C GLY A 29 -25.29 17.34 7.22
N GLY A 30 -26.30 18.19 7.00
CA GLY A 30 -26.15 19.61 6.66
C GLY A 30 -26.39 20.60 7.80
N MET A 31 -26.61 21.84 7.36
CA MET A 31 -27.00 23.09 8.03
C MET A 31 -25.92 23.98 8.68
N ASP A 32 -25.73 25.12 7.99
CA ASP A 32 -25.80 26.51 8.46
C ASP A 32 -25.29 26.88 9.87
N SER A 33 -24.22 27.68 9.92
CA SER A 33 -24.15 28.89 10.76
C SER A 33 -22.92 29.74 10.37
N GLY A 34 -23.11 31.05 10.30
CA GLY A 34 -22.16 32.03 9.78
C GLY A 34 -20.95 32.34 10.67
N GLY A 35 -20.04 33.13 10.10
CA GLY A 35 -18.90 33.71 10.83
C GLY A 35 -17.76 34.12 9.90
N MET A 36 -17.69 35.41 9.57
CA MET A 36 -16.57 36.05 8.89
C MET A 36 -15.30 35.99 9.75
N GLY A 37 -14.16 35.60 9.18
CA GLY A 37 -12.83 35.79 9.75
C GLY A 37 -11.76 35.74 8.66
N PRO A 38 -10.86 36.74 8.53
CA PRO A 38 -9.80 36.71 7.54
C PRO A 38 -8.55 36.04 8.12
N GLY A 39 -7.99 35.07 7.39
CA GLY A 39 -6.64 34.57 7.63
C GLY A 39 -6.56 33.08 7.96
N ALA A 40 -6.61 32.24 6.93
CA ALA A 40 -6.14 30.86 7.02
C ALA A 40 -5.52 30.44 5.69
N GLY A 41 -4.31 30.94 5.41
CA GLY A 41 -3.39 30.28 4.49
C GLY A 41 -2.80 29.05 5.17
N GLN A 42 -3.63 28.06 5.47
CA GLN A 42 -3.17 26.79 6.02
C GLN A 42 -3.04 25.83 4.83
N GLY A 43 -1.78 25.63 4.44
CA GLY A 43 -1.41 24.77 3.32
C GLY A 43 -2.18 23.46 3.41
N LYS A 44 -2.85 23.11 2.30
CA LYS A 44 -3.35 21.76 2.10
C LYS A 44 -2.19 20.83 2.41
N ALA A 45 -2.27 20.10 3.52
CA ALA A 45 -1.52 18.88 3.69
C ALA A 45 -1.99 17.97 2.55
N GLY A 46 -1.31 18.11 1.40
CA GLY A 46 -1.46 17.22 0.27
C GLY A 46 -1.31 15.83 0.83
N LYS A 47 -2.29 14.97 0.54
CA LYS A 47 -2.17 13.55 0.82
C LYS A 47 -0.78 13.12 0.34
N PRO A 48 -0.02 12.33 1.13
CA PRO A 48 1.26 11.84 0.65
C PRO A 48 1.00 11.13 -0.69
N GLU A 49 1.47 11.74 -1.77
CA GLU A 49 1.37 11.16 -3.09
C GLU A 49 2.31 9.96 -3.10
N PRO A 50 1.85 8.77 -3.50
CA PRO A 50 2.75 7.67 -3.79
C PRO A 50 3.83 8.17 -4.76
N THR A 51 5.09 7.78 -4.52
CA THR A 51 6.21 8.20 -5.37
C THR A 51 5.85 7.92 -6.83
N PRO A 52 6.05 8.87 -7.77
CA PRO A 52 5.60 8.73 -9.15
C PRO A 52 5.97 7.40 -9.82
N VAL A 53 7.13 6.83 -9.43
CA VAL A 53 7.59 5.51 -9.89
C VAL A 53 6.64 4.38 -9.49
N LEU A 54 6.12 4.37 -8.26
CA LEU A 54 5.24 3.31 -7.77
C LEU A 54 3.94 3.23 -8.59
N GLU A 55 3.26 4.35 -8.79
CA GLU A 55 2.00 4.34 -9.54
C GLU A 55 2.21 3.97 -11.01
N VAL A 56 3.31 4.44 -11.63
CA VAL A 56 3.68 4.04 -12.98
C VAL A 56 3.89 2.53 -13.05
N THR A 57 4.70 1.95 -12.16
CA THR A 57 4.98 0.51 -12.20
C THR A 57 3.76 -0.34 -11.84
N LEU A 58 2.86 0.13 -10.97
CA LEU A 58 1.58 -0.54 -10.71
C LEU A 58 0.68 -0.51 -11.95
N HIS A 59 0.60 0.64 -12.64
CA HIS A 59 -0.18 0.76 -13.86
C HIS A 59 0.36 -0.15 -14.98
N GLU A 60 1.67 -0.14 -15.23
CA GLU A 60 2.32 -1.02 -16.21
C GLU A 60 2.10 -2.50 -15.88
N LEU A 61 2.14 -2.89 -14.59
CA LEU A 61 1.81 -4.25 -14.20
C LEU A 61 0.34 -4.58 -14.53
N GLN A 62 -0.60 -3.69 -14.24
CA GLN A 62 -2.01 -3.91 -14.51
C GLN A 62 -2.28 -4.13 -16.01
N GLU A 63 -1.67 -3.30 -16.86
CA GLU A 63 -1.79 -3.41 -18.32
C GLU A 63 -1.23 -4.74 -18.84
N ASP A 64 -0.05 -5.14 -18.36
CA ASP A 64 0.60 -6.38 -18.78
C ASP A 64 -0.17 -7.63 -18.34
N LEU A 65 -0.81 -7.57 -17.17
CA LEU A 65 -1.62 -8.68 -16.66
C LEU A 65 -2.91 -8.89 -17.45
N LYS A 66 -3.39 -7.88 -18.21
CA LYS A 66 -4.63 -7.98 -19.01
C LYS A 66 -5.76 -8.65 -18.23
N LEU A 67 -6.03 -8.12 -17.02
CA LEU A 67 -6.91 -8.75 -16.05
C LEU A 67 -8.34 -8.88 -16.58
N VAL A 68 -8.98 -10.01 -16.27
CA VAL A 68 -10.43 -10.15 -16.44
C VAL A 68 -11.17 -9.52 -15.25
N PRO A 69 -12.46 -9.17 -15.40
CA PRO A 69 -13.22 -8.47 -14.35
C PRO A 69 -13.18 -9.14 -12.97
N GLU A 70 -13.11 -10.48 -12.92
CA GLU A 70 -13.06 -11.25 -11.68
C GLU A 70 -11.71 -11.11 -10.94
N GLN A 71 -10.64 -10.77 -11.65
CA GLN A 71 -9.30 -10.60 -11.09
C GLN A 71 -9.02 -9.16 -10.63
N GLN A 72 -9.73 -8.17 -11.20
CA GLN A 72 -9.52 -6.75 -10.91
C GLN A 72 -9.58 -6.41 -9.41
N PRO A 73 -10.56 -6.91 -8.62
CA PRO A 73 -10.61 -6.62 -7.18
C PRO A 73 -9.40 -7.15 -6.40
N LEU A 74 -8.77 -8.24 -6.86
CA LEU A 74 -7.57 -8.80 -6.22
C LEU A 74 -6.34 -7.94 -6.51
N PHE A 75 -6.25 -7.40 -7.72
CA PHE A 75 -5.22 -6.45 -8.08
C PHE A 75 -5.37 -5.15 -7.31
N ASP A 76 -6.59 -4.61 -7.20
CA ASP A 76 -6.86 -3.40 -6.44
C ASP A 76 -6.46 -3.57 -4.98
N ALA A 77 -6.80 -4.71 -4.37
CA ALA A 77 -6.40 -5.03 -2.99
C ALA A 77 -4.86 -5.07 -2.84
N TYR A 78 -4.15 -5.71 -3.78
CA TYR A 78 -2.70 -5.72 -3.79
C TYR A 78 -2.13 -4.29 -3.93
N ALA A 79 -2.58 -3.51 -4.91
CA ALA A 79 -2.12 -2.16 -5.14
C ALA A 79 -2.33 -1.25 -3.92
N GLU A 80 -3.50 -1.34 -3.26
CA GLU A 80 -3.80 -0.59 -2.05
C GLU A 80 -2.85 -0.95 -0.89
N THR A 81 -2.50 -2.22 -0.70
CA THR A 81 -1.53 -2.61 0.34
C THR A 81 -0.13 -2.02 0.08
N VAL A 82 0.33 -2.02 -1.18
CA VAL A 82 1.63 -1.44 -1.55
C VAL A 82 1.63 0.08 -1.37
N ARG A 83 0.54 0.77 -1.76
CA ARG A 83 0.35 2.20 -1.50
C ARG A 83 0.31 2.51 0.00
N GLY A 84 -0.31 1.64 0.80
CA GLY A 84 -0.33 1.72 2.25
C GLY A 84 1.09 1.80 2.82
N LEU A 85 1.95 0.84 2.45
CA LEU A 85 3.35 0.83 2.86
C LEU A 85 4.10 2.09 2.39
N ALA A 86 3.88 2.55 1.16
CA ALA A 86 4.51 3.78 0.66
C ALA A 86 4.12 5.00 1.49
N ASN A 87 2.85 5.12 1.86
CA ASN A 87 2.36 6.20 2.72
C ASN A 87 2.96 6.12 4.13
N ASP A 88 3.11 4.92 4.68
CA ASP A 88 3.75 4.72 5.98
C ASP A 88 5.21 5.15 5.98
N VAL A 89 5.99 4.76 4.97
CA VAL A 89 7.39 5.19 4.80
C VAL A 89 7.50 6.71 4.73
N VAL A 90 6.64 7.38 3.96
CA VAL A 90 6.62 8.85 3.87
C VAL A 90 6.30 9.49 5.22
N ARG A 91 5.27 8.99 5.93
CA ARG A 91 4.88 9.51 7.25
C ARG A 91 5.98 9.31 8.30
N GLU A 92 6.65 8.16 8.28
CA GLU A 92 7.76 7.87 9.19
C GLU A 92 8.94 8.81 8.95
N ARG A 93 9.28 9.06 7.68
CA ARG A 93 10.33 10.02 7.32
C ARG A 93 10.04 11.43 7.85
N GLN A 94 8.79 11.88 7.71
CA GLN A 94 8.36 13.18 8.25
C GLN A 94 8.42 13.23 9.79
N ARG A 95 8.03 12.15 10.46
CA ARG A 95 8.16 12.05 11.93
C ARG A 95 9.62 12.06 12.38
N GLN A 96 10.50 11.36 11.67
CA GLN A 96 11.92 11.34 11.96
C GLN A 96 12.61 12.69 11.73
N SER A 97 12.25 13.43 10.68
CA SER A 97 12.79 14.78 10.43
C SER A 97 12.35 15.75 11.53
N ALA A 98 11.08 15.70 11.94
CA ALA A 98 10.59 16.50 13.07
C ALA A 98 11.27 16.13 14.40
N ALA A 99 11.49 14.84 14.66
CA ALA A 99 12.20 14.36 15.85
C ALA A 99 13.66 14.84 15.91
N LYS A 100 14.34 14.92 14.74
CA LYS A 100 15.69 15.50 14.65
C LYS A 100 15.69 16.99 15.02
N ALA A 101 14.68 17.74 14.60
CA ALA A 101 14.53 19.16 14.95
C ALA A 101 14.18 19.37 16.44
N ALA A 102 13.46 18.43 17.05
CA ALA A 102 12.97 18.54 18.44
C ALA A 102 13.94 17.99 19.51
N SER A 103 15.22 17.76 19.20
CA SER A 103 16.24 17.30 20.18
C SER A 103 15.89 16.00 20.94
N VAL A 104 15.15 15.08 20.31
CA VAL A 104 14.75 13.79 20.91
C VAL A 104 15.97 12.95 21.30
N SER A 105 15.90 12.27 22.46
CA SER A 105 17.00 11.46 23.00
C SER A 105 17.37 10.26 22.12
N LEU A 106 18.56 9.69 22.34
CA LEU A 106 19.01 8.51 21.58
C LEU A 106 18.14 7.27 21.84
N LEU A 107 17.73 7.03 23.09
CA LEU A 107 16.92 5.87 23.46
C LEU A 107 15.54 5.94 22.79
N GLU A 108 14.88 7.09 22.84
CA GLU A 108 13.59 7.29 22.15
C GLU A 108 13.71 7.14 20.63
N ARG A 109 14.86 7.50 20.03
CA ARG A 109 15.11 7.26 18.60
C ARG A 109 15.23 5.78 18.28
N ILE A 110 15.88 5.01 19.14
CA ILE A 110 15.98 3.54 18.99
C ILE A 110 14.59 2.92 19.04
N ASP A 111 13.79 3.26 20.07
CA ASP A 111 12.44 2.72 20.23
C ASP A 111 11.56 3.03 19.01
N ARG A 112 11.58 4.28 18.53
CA ARG A 112 10.84 4.68 17.33
C ARG A 112 11.26 3.91 16.08
N ASN A 113 12.55 3.61 15.93
CA ASN A 113 13.04 2.83 14.79
C ASN A 113 12.56 1.37 14.88
N VAL A 114 12.57 0.78 16.07
CA VAL A 114 12.05 -0.59 16.28
C VAL A 114 10.56 -0.65 15.94
N ASP A 115 9.78 0.32 16.40
CA ASP A 115 8.34 0.37 16.12
C ASP A 115 8.05 0.59 14.62
N ALA A 116 8.83 1.44 13.94
CA ALA A 116 8.74 1.61 12.49
C ALA A 116 9.01 0.30 11.74
N LEU A 117 10.07 -0.43 12.11
CA LEU A 117 10.38 -1.71 11.48
C LEU A 117 9.31 -2.77 11.71
N ARG A 118 8.68 -2.80 12.91
CA ARG A 118 7.55 -3.70 13.19
C ARG A 118 6.33 -3.38 12.32
N ASN A 119 5.98 -2.10 12.19
CA ASN A 119 4.85 -1.70 11.34
C ASN A 119 5.10 -2.06 9.87
N ARG A 120 6.33 -1.86 9.38
CA ARG A 120 6.72 -2.25 8.02
C ARG A 120 6.65 -3.76 7.81
N LEU A 121 7.05 -4.56 8.82
CA LEU A 121 6.92 -6.01 8.74
C LEU A 121 5.45 -6.41 8.56
N THR A 122 4.55 -5.89 9.39
CA THR A 122 3.10 -6.14 9.25
C THR A 122 2.60 -5.77 7.86
N ALA A 123 2.96 -4.59 7.36
CA ALA A 123 2.53 -4.16 6.02
C ALA A 123 3.08 -5.05 4.90
N VAL A 124 4.32 -5.54 5.01
CA VAL A 124 4.90 -6.48 4.05
C VAL A 124 4.20 -7.84 4.10
N GLU A 125 3.80 -8.31 5.28
CA GLU A 125 3.01 -9.54 5.42
C GLU A 125 1.64 -9.41 4.74
N ASP A 126 0.97 -8.26 4.91
CA ASP A 126 -0.31 -7.97 4.24
C ASP A 126 -0.16 -7.93 2.72
N ILE A 127 0.88 -7.27 2.20
CA ILE A 127 1.18 -7.25 0.76
C ILE A 127 1.45 -8.67 0.26
N ALA A 128 2.24 -9.47 0.99
CA ALA A 128 2.56 -10.84 0.61
C ALA A 128 1.29 -11.71 0.54
N GLN A 129 0.34 -11.52 1.46
CA GLN A 129 -0.94 -12.21 1.43
C GLN A 129 -1.78 -11.80 0.21
N ALA A 130 -1.90 -10.49 -0.07
CA ALA A 130 -2.64 -9.98 -1.22
C ALA A 130 -2.01 -10.44 -2.57
N ALA A 131 -0.69 -10.40 -2.67
CA ALA A 131 0.05 -10.84 -3.85
C ALA A 131 -0.17 -12.34 -4.12
N LYS A 132 -0.12 -13.19 -3.09
CA LYS A 132 -0.40 -14.63 -3.22
C LYS A 132 -1.84 -14.89 -3.66
N ALA A 133 -2.80 -14.13 -3.14
CA ALA A 133 -4.21 -14.25 -3.52
C ALA A 133 -4.44 -13.86 -4.99
N LEU A 134 -3.82 -12.78 -5.46
CA LEU A 134 -3.83 -12.38 -6.87
C LEU A 134 -3.19 -13.48 -7.74
N TYR A 135 -1.96 -13.89 -7.42
CA TYR A 135 -1.19 -14.86 -8.21
C TYR A 135 -1.91 -16.20 -8.40
N ALA A 136 -2.60 -16.68 -7.37
CA ALA A 136 -3.38 -17.91 -7.42
C ALA A 136 -4.57 -17.86 -8.41
N ARG A 137 -5.00 -16.66 -8.81
CA ARG A 137 -6.09 -16.45 -9.78
C ARG A 137 -5.61 -16.09 -11.18
N LEU A 138 -4.32 -15.85 -11.35
CA LEU A 138 -3.72 -15.58 -12.65
C LEU A 138 -3.61 -16.88 -13.47
N ASN A 139 -3.83 -16.77 -14.77
CA ASN A 139 -3.53 -17.86 -15.70
C ASN A 139 -2.00 -17.95 -15.97
N PRO A 140 -1.51 -19.02 -16.64
CA PRO A 140 -0.07 -19.19 -16.86
C PRO A 140 0.62 -18.07 -17.65
N GLU A 141 -0.07 -17.40 -18.58
CA GLU A 141 0.49 -16.26 -19.32
C GLU A 141 0.65 -15.04 -18.39
N GLN A 142 -0.39 -14.76 -17.61
CA GLN A 142 -0.39 -13.68 -16.62
C GLN A 142 0.65 -13.89 -15.52
N GLN A 143 0.84 -15.13 -15.05
CA GLN A 143 1.85 -15.47 -14.05
C GLN A 143 3.27 -15.14 -14.56
N ARG A 144 3.59 -15.48 -15.81
CA ARG A 144 4.89 -15.13 -16.42
C ARG A 144 5.13 -13.62 -16.48
N ALA A 145 4.08 -12.83 -16.73
CA ALA A 145 4.17 -11.37 -16.69
C ALA A 145 4.33 -10.83 -15.26
N ALA A 146 3.72 -11.50 -14.28
CA ALA A 146 3.75 -11.12 -12.87
C ALA A 146 5.08 -11.43 -12.16
N ASP A 147 5.69 -12.57 -12.47
CA ASP A 147 6.89 -13.13 -11.81
C ASP A 147 8.03 -12.10 -11.62
N PRO A 148 8.46 -11.33 -12.64
CA PRO A 148 9.56 -10.39 -12.46
C PRO A 148 9.19 -9.15 -11.63
N ARG A 149 7.89 -8.88 -11.43
CA ARG A 149 7.40 -7.58 -10.92
C ARG A 149 6.79 -7.65 -9.53
N LEU A 150 5.98 -8.67 -9.22
CA LEU A 150 5.22 -8.72 -7.95
C LEU A 150 6.12 -8.63 -6.71
N ALA A 151 7.17 -9.44 -6.65
CA ALA A 151 8.08 -9.43 -5.51
C ALA A 151 8.90 -8.12 -5.42
N THR A 152 9.29 -7.57 -6.56
CA THR A 152 10.07 -6.32 -6.63
C THR A 152 9.25 -5.11 -6.18
N LEU A 153 7.99 -5.04 -6.63
CA LEU A 153 7.05 -3.97 -6.30
C LEU A 153 6.74 -3.90 -4.80
N MET A 154 6.69 -5.05 -4.12
CA MET A 154 6.51 -5.12 -2.66
C MET A 154 7.59 -4.34 -1.90
N LEU A 155 8.83 -4.33 -2.41
CA LEU A 155 9.99 -3.72 -1.73
C LEU A 155 10.30 -2.32 -2.23
N LEU A 156 9.71 -1.89 -3.36
CA LEU A 156 9.97 -0.60 -3.97
C LEU A 156 9.79 0.57 -2.99
N PRO A 157 8.76 0.63 -2.13
CA PRO A 157 8.62 1.70 -1.14
C PRO A 157 9.77 1.79 -0.15
N LEU A 158 10.38 0.65 0.19
CA LEU A 158 11.51 0.57 1.13
C LEU A 158 12.83 0.96 0.46
N ALA A 159 13.00 0.66 -0.84
CA ALA A 159 14.20 0.98 -1.59
C ALA A 159 14.41 2.50 -1.80
N GLN A 160 13.34 3.30 -1.71
CA GLN A 160 13.42 4.77 -1.75
C GLN A 160 14.10 5.36 -0.50
N GLU A 161 14.41 4.54 0.50
CA GLU A 161 15.30 4.89 1.62
C GLU A 161 16.78 4.82 1.21
N SER A 162 17.20 5.57 0.19
CA SER A 162 18.62 5.68 -0.19
C SER A 162 19.36 6.76 0.62
N PRO A 163 20.70 6.64 0.75
CA PRO A 163 21.41 6.49 2.01
C PRO A 163 21.51 7.79 2.81
N MET A 164 21.59 7.66 4.14
CA MET A 164 22.07 8.72 5.03
C MET A 164 23.29 9.40 4.39
N LYS A 165 23.12 10.64 3.91
CA LYS A 165 24.25 11.49 3.55
C LYS A 165 25.17 11.52 4.77
N PRO A 166 26.42 11.02 4.68
CA PRO A 166 27.30 11.05 5.84
C PRO A 166 27.42 12.51 6.32
N PRO A 167 27.49 12.75 7.63
CA PRO A 167 27.71 14.09 8.14
C PRO A 167 28.94 14.64 7.42
N ALA A 168 28.82 15.85 6.87
CA ALA A 168 29.97 16.55 6.33
C ALA A 168 30.93 16.75 7.51
N PHE A 169 31.93 15.87 7.62
CA PHE A 169 33.08 16.17 8.45
C PHE A 169 33.72 17.38 7.80
N GLU A 170 33.44 18.56 8.36
CA GLU A 170 34.18 19.78 8.08
C GLU A 170 35.66 19.42 8.26
N ARG A 171 36.34 19.23 7.14
CA ARG A 171 37.79 19.21 7.13
C ARG A 171 38.20 20.63 7.50
N LYS A 172 38.42 20.89 8.78
CA LYS A 172 39.25 22.01 9.20
C LYS A 172 40.61 21.77 8.57
N SER A 173 40.90 22.47 7.48
CA SER A 173 42.25 22.57 6.95
C SER A 173 43.12 23.31 7.98
N PRO A 174 44.39 22.89 8.14
CA PRO A 174 45.34 23.50 9.08
C PRO A 174 45.69 24.94 8.72
#